data_AF-A0A7Z7YYN0-F1
#
_entry.id   AF-A0A7Z7YYN0-F1
#
_cell.length_a   1.000
_cell.length_b   1.000
_cell.length_c   1.000
_cell.angle_alpha   90.00
_cell.angle_beta   90.00
_cell.angle_gamma   90.00
#
_symmetry.space_group_name_H-M   'P 1'
#
loop_
_entity.id
_entity.type
_entity.pdbx_description
1 polymer ?
#
loop_
_entity_poly.entity_id
_entity_poly.type
_entity_poly.pdbx_seq_one_letter_code
_entity_poly.pdbx_strand_id
1 'polypeptide(L)'
;MSLRGRHPNEYVTVYEKHTVTNIYNASRLLVTESARVQAESQKLTYLKDLGEDGEYKYVAKIDKKTSKICHSLNDKVFKVKDMIPGVNAPPMHPWCRSTTVPHLGNWRDKFFNERKDKYQIKDYLSESGALSNKNDEYGVKRRKHAQTYYNSVKNRDKLAEIKTIANNVNMNEKAIKRVYEHLFENKYLLDSGIKQFDPDFYMAQSWQRLRKGKNIKSMDVIMLKHEALEHFLMNKYNLSYKEAHILSEKNTITAH
;
A
#
# COMPACT_ATOMS: atom_id res chain seq x y z
N MET A 1 10.61 -9.75 -32.97
CA MET A 1 10.49 -9.97 -31.51
C MET A 1 11.35 -8.93 -30.79
N SER A 2 10.84 -7.71 -30.60
CA SER A 2 11.68 -6.54 -30.26
C SER A 2 11.30 -5.77 -28.98
N LEU A 3 10.27 -6.17 -28.24
CA LEU A 3 9.85 -5.45 -27.03
C LEU A 3 10.41 -6.11 -25.77
N ARG A 4 11.73 -5.96 -25.54
CA ARG A 4 12.42 -6.47 -24.33
C ARG A 4 12.66 -5.33 -23.32
N GLY A 5 11.63 -4.68 -22.78
CA GLY A 5 11.74 -3.74 -21.64
C GLY A 5 12.75 -2.57 -21.73
N ARG A 6 13.46 -2.40 -22.85
CA ARG A 6 14.42 -1.32 -23.10
C ARG A 6 13.68 -0.08 -23.61
N HIS A 7 14.37 1.05 -23.60
CA HIS A 7 13.76 2.33 -23.95
C HIS A 7 13.26 2.31 -25.41
N PRO A 8 11.99 2.68 -25.70
CA PRO A 8 11.40 2.56 -27.04
C PRO A 8 12.21 3.22 -28.16
N ASN A 9 12.92 4.32 -27.85
CA ASN A 9 13.77 5.03 -28.81
C ASN A 9 14.91 4.17 -29.38
N GLU A 10 15.38 3.14 -28.67
CA GLU A 10 16.45 2.25 -29.15
C GLU A 10 16.00 1.39 -30.34
N TYR A 11 14.69 1.16 -30.48
CA TYR A 11 14.13 0.30 -31.52
C TYR A 11 13.62 1.04 -32.76
N VAL A 12 13.58 2.38 -32.70
CA VAL A 12 13.02 3.23 -33.77
C VAL A 12 13.77 3.03 -35.08
N THR A 13 15.09 3.03 -35.05
CA THR A 13 15.96 2.88 -36.23
C THR A 13 15.88 1.48 -36.85
N VAL A 14 15.55 0.47 -36.06
CA VAL A 14 15.36 -0.91 -36.53
C VAL A 14 13.98 -1.08 -37.17
N TYR A 15 12.96 -0.46 -36.58
CA TYR A 15 11.57 -0.52 -37.06
C TYR A 15 11.38 0.30 -38.33
N GLU A 16 12.04 1.45 -38.44
CA GLU A 16 12.08 2.29 -39.65
C GLU A 16 12.53 1.50 -40.89
N LYS A 17 13.54 0.64 -40.75
CA LYS A 17 14.01 -0.22 -41.86
C LYS A 17 12.97 -1.23 -42.34
N HIS A 18 11.96 -1.53 -41.54
CA HIS A 18 10.93 -2.53 -41.84
C HIS A 18 9.56 -1.91 -42.17
N THR A 19 9.37 -0.60 -41.97
CA THR A 19 8.12 0.12 -42.21
C THR A 19 8.34 1.42 -42.99
N VAL A 20 7.54 1.70 -44.04
CA VAL A 20 7.66 2.89 -44.91
C VAL A 20 7.06 4.15 -44.24
N THR A 21 7.52 4.52 -43.04
CA THR A 21 7.03 5.74 -42.34
C THR A 21 8.15 6.52 -41.65
N ASN A 22 8.03 7.84 -41.64
CA ASN A 22 8.91 8.79 -40.94
C ASN A 22 9.21 8.34 -39.48
N ILE A 23 10.46 8.50 -39.04
CA ILE A 23 11.00 8.25 -37.68
C ILE A 23 10.03 8.68 -36.56
N TYR A 24 9.39 9.83 -36.73
CA TYR A 24 8.42 10.35 -35.76
C TYR A 24 7.19 9.44 -35.61
N ASN A 25 6.64 8.95 -36.72
CA ASN A 25 5.49 8.05 -36.72
C ASN A 25 5.87 6.67 -36.16
N ALA A 26 7.05 6.16 -36.51
CA ALA A 26 7.59 4.91 -35.95
C ALA A 26 7.77 5.00 -34.42
N SER A 27 8.34 6.10 -33.93
CA SER A 27 8.51 6.36 -32.48
C SER A 27 7.18 6.43 -31.75
N ARG A 28 6.22 7.17 -32.33
CA ARG A 28 4.87 7.31 -31.78
C ARG A 28 4.17 5.96 -31.64
N LEU A 29 4.28 5.08 -32.65
CA LEU A 29 3.72 3.74 -32.62
C LEU A 29 4.40 2.87 -31.55
N LEU A 30 5.73 2.83 -31.53
CA LEU A 30 6.50 2.01 -30.59
C LEU A 30 6.24 2.39 -29.12
N VAL A 31 6.18 3.68 -28.83
CA VAL A 31 5.90 4.18 -27.47
C VAL A 31 4.47 3.85 -27.06
N THR A 32 3.50 4.04 -27.97
CA THR A 32 2.09 3.71 -27.68
C THR A 32 1.91 2.21 -27.46
N GLU A 33 2.56 1.37 -28.25
CA GLU A 33 2.47 -0.09 -28.10
C GLU A 33 3.18 -0.59 -26.84
N SER A 34 4.33 0.01 -26.51
CA SER A 34 5.02 -0.29 -25.24
C SER A 34 4.15 0.07 -24.04
N ALA A 35 3.48 1.23 -24.08
CA ALA A 35 2.55 1.65 -23.04
C ALA A 35 1.31 0.73 -22.95
N ARG A 36 0.79 0.25 -24.09
CA ARG A 36 -0.31 -0.72 -24.15
C ARG A 36 0.08 -2.04 -23.46
N VAL A 37 1.24 -2.61 -23.81
CA VAL A 37 1.75 -3.84 -23.20
C VAL A 37 1.99 -3.68 -21.70
N GLN A 38 2.50 -2.52 -21.26
CA GLN A 38 2.66 -2.22 -19.84
C GLN A 38 1.31 -2.16 -19.11
N ALA A 39 0.28 -1.57 -19.71
CA ALA A 39 -1.06 -1.51 -19.13
C ALA A 39 -1.72 -2.90 -19.05
N GLU A 40 -1.52 -3.77 -20.04
CA GLU A 40 -1.96 -5.17 -19.98
C GLU A 40 -1.24 -5.96 -18.89
N SER A 41 0.08 -5.77 -18.74
CA SER A 41 0.83 -6.36 -17.64
C SER A 41 0.30 -5.88 -16.29
N GLN A 42 -0.01 -4.58 -16.15
CA GLN A 42 -0.60 -4.02 -14.93
C GLN A 42 -1.98 -4.61 -14.64
N LYS A 43 -2.82 -4.82 -15.67
CA LYS A 43 -4.11 -5.50 -15.51
C LYS A 43 -3.95 -6.90 -14.93
N LEU A 44 -2.99 -7.68 -15.44
CA LEU A 44 -2.72 -9.03 -14.93
C LEU A 44 -2.28 -9.03 -13.48
N THR A 45 -1.38 -8.11 -13.11
CA THR A 45 -0.98 -7.89 -11.71
C THR A 45 -2.23 -7.57 -10.88
N TYR A 46 -3.01 -6.56 -11.26
CA TYR A 46 -4.21 -6.16 -10.53
C TYR A 46 -5.23 -7.28 -10.37
N LEU A 47 -5.45 -8.13 -11.38
CA LEU A 47 -6.34 -9.28 -11.27
C LEU A 47 -5.85 -10.32 -10.26
N LYS A 48 -4.54 -10.58 -10.23
CA LYS A 48 -3.92 -11.53 -9.29
C LYS A 48 -4.01 -11.05 -7.84
N ASP A 49 -3.89 -9.74 -7.68
CA ASP A 49 -3.60 -9.10 -6.41
C ASP A 49 -4.85 -8.52 -5.73
N LEU A 50 -5.84 -8.07 -6.51
CA LEU A 50 -7.11 -7.49 -6.05
C LEU A 50 -8.32 -8.40 -6.34
N GLY A 51 -8.19 -9.38 -7.24
CA GLY A 51 -9.31 -10.18 -7.76
C GLY A 51 -10.14 -9.47 -8.83
N GLU A 52 -11.16 -10.14 -9.36
CA GLU A 52 -12.01 -9.62 -10.46
C GLU A 52 -12.83 -8.38 -10.07
N ASP A 53 -13.18 -8.26 -8.79
CA ASP A 53 -13.89 -7.10 -8.21
C ASP A 53 -12.95 -5.99 -7.75
N GLY A 54 -11.65 -6.10 -8.01
CA GLY A 54 -10.68 -5.06 -7.74
C GLY A 54 -11.02 -3.77 -8.49
N GLU A 55 -10.72 -2.63 -7.86
CA GLU A 55 -10.86 -1.31 -8.47
C GLU A 55 -9.49 -0.69 -8.71
N TYR A 56 -9.38 0.16 -9.72
CA TYR A 56 -8.18 0.93 -10.03
C TYR A 56 -8.55 2.38 -10.32
N LYS A 57 -7.65 3.30 -9.98
CA LYS A 57 -7.78 4.73 -10.21
C LYS A 57 -6.90 5.15 -11.37
N TYR A 58 -7.46 5.94 -12.27
CA TYR A 58 -6.72 6.57 -13.35
C TYR A 58 -6.00 7.82 -12.82
N VAL A 59 -4.68 7.88 -13.00
CA VAL A 59 -3.83 9.00 -12.55
C VAL A 59 -3.22 9.67 -13.77
N ALA A 60 -3.72 10.85 -14.09
CA ALA A 60 -3.14 11.67 -15.12
C ALA A 60 -1.92 12.42 -14.58
N LYS A 61 -0.88 12.56 -15.39
CA LYS A 61 0.18 13.54 -15.12
C LYS A 61 -0.40 14.93 -15.38
N ILE A 62 -0.80 15.65 -14.33
CA ILE A 62 -1.36 17.00 -14.42
C ILE A 62 -0.23 18.03 -14.60
N ASP A 63 -0.09 18.56 -15.81
CA ASP A 63 0.81 19.62 -16.21
C ASP A 63 0.20 20.43 -17.38
N LYS A 64 0.93 21.44 -17.89
CA LYS A 64 0.45 22.28 -19.00
C LYS A 64 0.19 21.51 -20.31
N LYS A 65 0.65 20.26 -20.42
CA LYS A 65 0.56 19.41 -21.62
C LYS A 65 -0.40 18.24 -21.43
N THR A 66 -1.16 18.20 -20.34
CA THR A 66 -2.16 17.16 -20.12
C THR A 66 -3.33 17.35 -21.07
N SER A 67 -3.73 16.28 -21.76
CA SER A 67 -4.89 16.33 -22.65
C SER A 67 -6.19 16.49 -21.86
N LYS A 68 -7.21 17.09 -22.49
CA LYS A 68 -8.56 17.21 -21.91
C LYS A 68 -9.12 15.84 -21.50
N ILE A 69 -8.85 14.80 -22.30
CA ILE A 69 -9.28 13.43 -22.05
C ILE A 69 -8.65 12.89 -20.77
N CYS A 70 -7.32 12.98 -20.62
CA CYS A 70 -6.63 12.52 -19.41
C CYS A 70 -7.03 13.33 -18.18
N HIS A 71 -7.23 14.65 -18.32
CA HIS A 71 -7.78 15.48 -17.25
C HIS A 71 -9.16 15.01 -16.79
N SER A 72 -10.06 14.70 -17.75
CA SER A 72 -11.42 14.25 -17.44
C SER A 72 -11.48 12.87 -16.79
N LEU A 73 -10.44 12.06 -16.99
CA LEU A 73 -10.30 10.72 -16.41
C LEU A 73 -9.49 10.74 -15.12
N ASN A 74 -8.81 11.84 -14.79
CA ASN A 74 -7.99 11.93 -13.60
C ASN A 74 -8.83 11.69 -12.34
N ASP A 75 -8.31 10.85 -11.45
CA ASP A 75 -8.94 10.41 -10.21
C ASP A 75 -10.24 9.59 -10.37
N LYS A 76 -10.64 9.23 -11.59
CA LYS A 76 -11.77 8.30 -11.79
C LYS A 76 -11.36 6.86 -11.46
N VAL A 77 -12.28 6.15 -10.82
CA VAL A 77 -12.13 4.76 -10.39
C VAL A 77 -12.91 3.85 -11.34
N PHE A 78 -12.29 2.74 -11.75
CA PHE A 78 -12.85 1.74 -12.66
C PHE A 78 -12.57 0.34 -12.11
N LYS A 79 -13.34 -0.67 -12.53
CA LYS A 79 -13.10 -2.06 -12.15
C LYS A 79 -12.00 -2.69 -12.99
N VAL A 80 -11.15 -3.49 -12.37
CA VAL A 80 -10.01 -4.16 -13.01
C VAL A 80 -10.46 -5.11 -14.12
N LYS A 81 -11.58 -5.83 -13.94
CA LYS A 81 -12.15 -6.68 -15.00
C LYS A 81 -12.43 -5.91 -16.30
N ASP A 82 -12.89 -4.66 -16.15
CA ASP A 82 -13.26 -3.77 -17.24
C ASP A 82 -12.06 -2.96 -17.77
N MET A 83 -10.84 -3.18 -17.25
CA MET A 83 -9.63 -2.44 -17.65
C MET A 83 -9.29 -2.71 -19.12
N ILE A 84 -9.40 -1.69 -19.96
CA ILE A 84 -9.15 -1.73 -21.40
C ILE A 84 -8.28 -0.51 -21.77
N PRO A 85 -7.01 -0.74 -22.17
CA PRO A 85 -6.13 0.33 -22.66
C PRO A 85 -6.78 1.09 -23.82
N GLY A 86 -6.80 2.42 -23.75
CA GLY A 86 -7.40 3.29 -24.77
C GLY A 86 -8.86 3.69 -24.51
N VAL A 87 -9.55 3.07 -23.55
CA VAL A 87 -10.95 3.40 -23.19
C VAL A 87 -11.05 3.93 -21.77
N ASN A 88 -10.52 3.19 -20.79
CA ASN A 88 -10.55 3.55 -19.38
C ASN A 88 -9.20 3.31 -18.67
N ALA A 89 -8.20 2.88 -19.41
CA ALA A 89 -6.83 2.72 -18.96
C ALA A 89 -5.87 3.36 -19.98
N PRO A 90 -4.71 3.89 -19.55
CA PRO A 90 -3.71 4.39 -20.48
C PRO A 90 -3.19 3.25 -21.37
N PRO A 91 -2.73 3.55 -22.59
CA PRO A 91 -2.65 4.89 -23.21
C PRO A 91 -3.95 5.33 -23.89
N MET A 92 -4.51 6.47 -23.48
CA MET A 92 -5.75 7.06 -24.06
C MET A 92 -5.52 7.84 -25.37
N HIS A 93 -4.28 8.26 -25.60
CA HIS A 93 -3.88 9.02 -26.76
C HIS A 93 -2.39 8.75 -27.02
N PRO A 94 -1.90 9.07 -28.22
CA PRO A 94 -0.47 9.00 -28.50
C PRO A 94 0.31 9.84 -27.49
N TRP A 95 1.47 9.34 -27.06
CA TRP A 95 2.30 9.98 -26.04
C TRP A 95 1.58 10.21 -24.70
N CYS A 96 0.59 9.38 -24.36
CA CYS A 96 -0.04 9.42 -23.05
C CYS A 96 1.00 9.14 -21.95
N ARG A 97 1.04 10.03 -20.95
CA ARG A 97 1.92 9.93 -19.77
C ARG A 97 1.13 9.63 -18.50
N SER A 98 -0.13 9.23 -18.65
CA SER A 98 -0.99 8.84 -17.54
C SER A 98 -0.69 7.41 -17.15
N THR A 99 -0.94 7.08 -15.89
CA THR A 99 -0.76 5.75 -15.34
C THR A 99 -2.04 5.32 -14.64
N THR A 100 -2.17 4.04 -14.39
CA THR A 100 -3.13 3.51 -13.43
C THR A 100 -2.45 3.21 -12.12
N VAL A 101 -3.21 3.34 -11.05
CA VAL A 101 -2.84 2.83 -9.73
C VAL A 101 -4.01 2.01 -9.23
N PRO A 102 -3.80 0.91 -8.53
CA PRO A 102 -4.90 0.19 -7.91
C PRO A 102 -5.61 1.10 -6.88
N HIS A 103 -6.92 0.93 -6.78
CA HIS A 103 -7.81 1.67 -5.88
C HIS A 103 -8.41 0.67 -4.90
N LEU A 104 -7.61 0.29 -3.91
CA LEU A 104 -8.15 -0.15 -2.65
C LEU A 104 -8.87 1.07 -2.07
N GLY A 105 -10.20 1.04 -1.99
CA GLY A 105 -11.01 2.14 -1.48
C GLY A 105 -10.63 2.53 -0.05
N ASN A 106 -11.53 3.20 0.66
CA ASN A 106 -11.25 3.68 2.02
C ASN A 106 -11.25 2.53 3.04
N TRP A 107 -10.44 1.49 2.85
CA TRP A 107 -10.47 0.24 3.59
C TRP A 107 -10.06 0.43 5.04
N ARG A 108 -9.23 1.43 5.37
CA ARG A 108 -8.88 1.82 6.74
C ARG A 108 -10.06 2.52 7.43
N ASP A 109 -10.73 3.46 6.75
CA ASP A 109 -11.93 4.12 7.27
C ASP A 109 -13.13 3.18 7.31
N LYS A 110 -13.32 2.30 6.33
CA LYS A 110 -14.26 1.18 6.39
C LYS A 110 -13.83 0.19 7.47
N PHE A 111 -12.53 -0.05 7.66
CA PHE A 111 -12.04 -0.92 8.71
C PHE A 111 -12.39 -0.40 10.09
N PHE A 112 -12.17 0.90 10.35
CA PHE A 112 -12.49 1.53 11.63
C PHE A 112 -13.98 1.89 11.75
N ASN A 113 -14.70 2.28 10.69
CA ASN A 113 -16.12 2.65 10.71
C ASN A 113 -17.07 1.45 10.60
N GLU A 114 -16.84 0.46 9.72
CA GLU A 114 -17.61 -0.80 9.72
C GLU A 114 -17.41 -1.55 11.04
N ARG A 115 -16.27 -1.33 11.71
CA ARG A 115 -16.03 -1.82 13.06
C ARG A 115 -16.52 -0.88 14.15
N LYS A 116 -16.70 0.43 13.95
CA LYS A 116 -17.38 1.30 14.95
C LYS A 116 -18.75 0.72 15.33
N ASP A 117 -19.49 0.20 14.35
CA ASP A 117 -20.80 -0.43 14.57
C ASP A 117 -20.76 -1.97 14.65
N LYS A 118 -19.81 -2.69 14.02
CA LYS A 118 -19.57 -4.13 14.30
C LYS A 118 -18.92 -4.41 15.65
N TYR A 119 -18.36 -3.39 16.33
CA TYR A 119 -18.05 -3.43 17.75
C TYR A 119 -19.31 -3.31 18.62
N GLN A 120 -20.47 -3.83 18.16
CA GLN A 120 -21.38 -4.52 19.07
C GLN A 120 -20.75 -5.82 19.60
N ILE A 121 -19.58 -5.74 20.23
CA ILE A 121 -19.07 -6.60 21.30
C ILE A 121 -19.11 -8.16 21.12
N LYS A 122 -19.69 -8.76 20.07
CA LYS A 122 -20.09 -10.17 20.04
C LYS A 122 -18.98 -11.14 19.59
N ASP A 123 -18.14 -10.78 18.62
CA ASP A 123 -17.13 -11.74 18.09
C ASP A 123 -15.75 -11.63 18.74
N TYR A 124 -15.50 -10.63 19.59
CA TYR A 124 -14.38 -10.66 20.54
C TYR A 124 -14.74 -11.44 21.81
N LEU A 125 -15.99 -11.91 21.92
CA LEU A 125 -16.55 -12.55 23.11
C LEU A 125 -16.48 -14.09 23.07
N SER A 126 -16.05 -14.70 21.96
CA SER A 126 -16.03 -16.17 21.82
C SER A 126 -14.71 -16.83 22.27
N GLU A 127 -13.70 -16.05 22.65
CA GLU A 127 -12.66 -16.53 23.57
C GLU A 127 -12.99 -15.98 24.96
N SER A 128 -13.49 -16.85 25.83
CA SER A 128 -13.83 -16.57 27.22
C SER A 128 -12.73 -15.74 27.91
N GLY A 129 -12.91 -14.42 28.05
CA GLY A 129 -12.01 -13.54 28.81
C GLY A 129 -11.41 -12.29 28.14
N ALA A 130 -11.68 -11.98 26.87
CA ALA A 130 -11.09 -10.81 26.21
C ALA A 130 -11.77 -9.45 26.58
N LEU A 131 -10.97 -8.38 26.66
CA LEU A 131 -11.41 -7.03 27.03
C LEU A 131 -12.20 -6.35 25.90
N SER A 132 -13.44 -5.93 26.18
CA SER A 132 -14.33 -5.25 25.22
C SER A 132 -14.91 -3.97 25.81
N ASN A 133 -15.59 -3.15 25.00
CA ASN A 133 -16.30 -1.96 25.50
C ASN A 133 -17.36 -2.28 26.58
N LYS A 134 -17.88 -3.53 26.66
CA LYS A 134 -18.81 -3.93 27.74
C LYS A 134 -18.09 -4.19 29.07
N ASN A 135 -16.85 -4.65 29.04
CA ASN A 135 -16.10 -5.05 30.24
C ASN A 135 -15.01 -4.03 30.64
N ASP A 136 -14.83 -2.99 29.82
CA ASP A 136 -13.85 -1.91 29.92
C ASP A 136 -14.31 -0.68 29.11
N GLU A 137 -15.42 -0.10 29.54
CA GLU A 137 -16.10 1.03 28.89
C GLU A 137 -15.17 2.23 28.62
N TYR A 138 -14.35 2.58 29.61
CA TYR A 138 -13.37 3.66 29.50
C TYR A 138 -12.02 3.24 28.88
N GLY A 139 -11.91 2.00 28.40
CA GLY A 139 -10.70 1.48 27.77
C GLY A 139 -9.46 1.44 28.68
N VAL A 140 -9.64 1.46 30.00
CA VAL A 140 -8.55 1.53 30.98
C VAL A 140 -7.74 0.24 30.95
N LYS A 141 -8.41 -0.92 30.92
CA LYS A 141 -7.77 -2.24 30.88
C LYS A 141 -7.09 -2.47 29.53
N ARG A 142 -7.69 -2.01 28.41
CA ARG A 142 -7.07 -2.07 27.07
C ARG A 142 -5.82 -1.22 26.98
N ARG A 143 -5.88 0.02 27.47
CA ARG A 143 -4.69 0.90 27.57
C ARG A 143 -3.62 0.27 28.45
N LYS A 144 -3.99 -0.27 29.61
CA LYS A 144 -3.06 -0.99 30.50
C LYS A 144 -2.43 -2.18 29.80
N HIS A 145 -3.21 -3.02 29.11
CA HIS A 145 -2.71 -4.15 28.34
C HIS A 145 -1.74 -3.72 27.24
N ALA A 146 -2.10 -2.71 26.44
CA ALA A 146 -1.24 -2.17 25.39
C ALA A 146 0.08 -1.67 25.97
N GLN A 147 0.02 -0.87 27.04
CA GLN A 147 1.21 -0.35 27.73
C GLN A 147 2.10 -1.48 28.27
N THR A 148 1.53 -2.44 28.99
CA THR A 148 2.26 -3.59 29.53
C THR A 148 2.89 -4.42 28.42
N TYR A 149 2.15 -4.68 27.33
CA TYR A 149 2.65 -5.49 26.23
C TYR A 149 3.77 -4.78 25.47
N TYR A 150 3.62 -3.49 25.15
CA TYR A 150 4.66 -2.70 24.48
C TYR A 150 5.94 -2.65 25.33
N ASN A 151 5.82 -2.41 26.64
CA ASN A 151 6.96 -2.46 27.55
C ASN A 151 7.62 -3.86 27.56
N SER A 152 6.83 -4.93 27.51
CA SER A 152 7.35 -6.29 27.44
C SER A 152 8.10 -6.57 26.13
N VAL A 153 7.67 -5.98 25.01
CA VAL A 153 8.36 -6.11 23.71
C VAL A 153 9.68 -5.36 23.76
N LYS A 154 9.71 -4.13 24.28
CA LYS A 154 10.92 -3.31 24.42
C LYS A 154 11.99 -3.96 25.31
N ASN A 155 11.57 -4.76 26.30
CA ASN A 155 12.47 -5.47 27.21
C ASN A 155 12.98 -6.82 26.67
N ARG A 156 12.55 -7.25 25.47
CA ARG A 156 13.01 -8.51 24.85
C ARG A 156 14.22 -8.27 23.96
N ASP A 157 14.85 -9.37 23.56
CA ASP A 157 15.86 -9.35 22.51
C ASP A 157 15.24 -8.95 21.16
N LYS A 158 15.65 -7.77 20.68
CA LYS A 158 15.18 -7.17 19.42
C LYS A 158 15.45 -8.07 18.22
N LEU A 159 16.64 -8.66 18.12
CA LEU A 159 17.04 -9.46 16.96
C LEU A 159 16.26 -10.77 16.90
N ALA A 160 16.06 -11.41 18.05
CA ALA A 160 15.26 -12.62 18.18
C ALA A 160 13.78 -12.36 17.85
N GLU A 161 13.22 -11.24 18.30
CA GLU A 161 11.83 -10.86 18.01
C GLU A 161 11.63 -10.62 16.50
N ILE A 162 12.52 -9.83 15.88
CA ILE A 162 12.48 -9.55 14.44
C ILE A 162 12.58 -10.83 13.62
N LYS A 163 13.55 -11.70 13.95
CA LYS A 163 13.76 -12.97 13.23
C LYS A 163 12.56 -13.91 13.36
N THR A 164 11.98 -14.00 14.55
CA THR A 164 10.80 -14.85 14.80
C THR A 164 9.62 -14.39 13.94
N ILE A 165 9.32 -13.09 13.95
CA ILE A 165 8.21 -12.54 13.16
C ILE A 165 8.49 -12.68 11.66
N ALA A 166 9.70 -12.34 11.21
CA ALA A 166 10.10 -12.47 9.81
C ALA A 166 9.88 -13.89 9.27
N ASN A 167 10.25 -14.91 10.06
CA ASN A 167 10.01 -16.31 9.71
C ASN A 167 8.52 -16.66 9.68
N ASN A 168 7.74 -16.19 10.67
CA ASN A 168 6.31 -16.52 10.76
C ASN A 168 5.47 -15.92 9.62
N VAL A 169 5.84 -14.74 9.11
CA VAL A 169 5.13 -14.08 8.00
C VAL A 169 5.84 -14.15 6.66
N ASN A 170 6.99 -14.83 6.58
CA ASN A 170 7.83 -14.91 5.39
C ASN A 170 8.17 -13.54 4.79
N MET A 171 8.58 -12.60 5.65
CA MET A 171 8.96 -11.23 5.26
C MET A 171 10.45 -10.97 5.51
N ASN A 172 11.01 -10.00 4.78
CA ASN A 172 12.40 -9.59 4.96
C ASN A 172 12.63 -9.02 6.37
N GLU A 173 13.65 -9.51 7.08
CA GLU A 173 14.03 -9.02 8.42
C GLU A 173 14.27 -7.50 8.45
N LYS A 174 14.81 -6.91 7.36
CA LYS A 174 14.98 -5.45 7.26
C LYS A 174 13.65 -4.71 7.28
N ALA A 175 12.60 -5.27 6.71
CA ALA A 175 11.26 -4.66 6.73
C ALA A 175 10.68 -4.72 8.15
N ILE A 176 10.74 -5.89 8.80
CA ILE A 176 10.28 -6.06 10.18
C ILE A 176 11.07 -5.18 11.16
N LYS A 177 12.38 -5.03 10.94
CA LYS A 177 13.23 -4.11 11.71
C LYS A 177 12.73 -2.67 11.62
N ARG A 178 12.38 -2.18 10.42
CA ARG A 178 11.81 -0.83 10.23
C ARG A 178 10.50 -0.65 11.00
N VAL A 179 9.63 -1.66 10.96
CA VAL A 179 8.39 -1.64 11.75
C VAL A 179 8.69 -1.57 13.23
N TYR A 180 9.59 -2.42 13.74
CA TYR A 180 9.96 -2.43 15.15
C TYR A 180 10.48 -1.06 15.59
N GLU A 181 11.37 -0.47 14.81
CA GLU A 181 11.92 0.86 15.07
C GLU A 181 10.83 1.93 15.07
N HIS A 182 9.94 1.90 14.08
CA HIS A 182 8.80 2.82 13.99
C HIS A 182 7.85 2.73 15.19
N LEU A 183 7.54 1.51 15.65
CA LEU A 183 6.56 1.27 16.70
C LEU A 183 7.11 1.44 18.13
N PHE A 184 8.35 1.05 18.37
CA PHE A 184 8.86 0.87 19.73
C PHE A 184 10.01 1.81 20.11
N GLU A 185 10.80 2.30 19.14
CA GLU A 185 12.04 3.05 19.43
C GLU A 185 11.94 4.53 19.03
N ASN A 186 11.46 4.78 17.81
CA ASN A 186 11.50 6.11 17.20
C ASN A 186 10.64 7.12 17.95
N LYS A 187 11.15 8.35 18.00
CA LYS A 187 10.45 9.51 18.51
C LYS A 187 10.13 10.44 17.35
N TYR A 188 8.92 10.96 17.36
CA TYR A 188 8.39 11.82 16.31
C TYR A 188 8.09 13.20 16.86
N LEU A 189 8.34 14.22 16.04
CA LEU A 189 7.90 15.58 16.33
C LEU A 189 6.39 15.65 16.09
N LEU A 190 5.62 15.63 17.16
CA LEU A 190 4.17 15.78 17.15
C LEU A 190 3.81 17.18 17.66
N ASP A 191 2.55 17.60 17.46
CA ASP A 191 2.07 18.94 17.87
C ASP A 191 2.24 19.19 19.40
N SER A 192 2.46 18.13 20.19
CA SER A 192 2.71 18.17 21.65
C SER A 192 4.17 17.96 22.07
N GLY A 193 5.12 17.99 21.12
CA GLY A 193 6.55 17.79 21.33
C GLY A 193 7.10 16.48 20.75
N ILE A 194 8.39 16.20 21.04
CA ILE A 194 9.06 14.97 20.59
C ILE A 194 8.63 13.80 21.50
N LYS A 195 7.79 12.90 20.98
CA LYS A 195 7.26 11.74 21.73
C LYS A 195 7.27 10.47 20.88
N GLN A 196 7.25 9.32 21.57
CA GLN A 196 6.96 8.03 20.94
C GLN A 196 5.44 7.91 20.72
N PHE A 197 5.02 7.00 19.84
CA PHE A 197 3.60 6.69 19.69
C PHE A 197 3.02 6.09 20.97
N ASP A 198 1.77 6.46 21.25
CA ASP A 198 1.02 5.86 22.35
C ASP A 198 0.72 4.39 22.02
N PRO A 199 0.92 3.46 22.97
CA PRO A 199 0.61 2.05 22.75
C PRO A 199 -0.84 1.82 22.37
N ASP A 200 -1.07 1.18 21.22
CA ASP A 200 -2.39 0.79 20.77
C ASP A 200 -2.69 -0.69 21.08
N PHE A 201 -3.93 -0.95 21.50
CA PHE A 201 -4.35 -2.29 21.89
C PHE A 201 -4.43 -3.27 20.72
N TYR A 202 -4.91 -2.83 19.55
CA TYR A 202 -5.05 -3.69 18.38
C TYR A 202 -3.70 -3.97 17.74
N MET A 203 -2.80 -2.98 17.73
CA MET A 203 -1.41 -3.16 17.32
C MET A 203 -0.68 -4.14 18.26
N ALA A 204 -0.88 -4.03 19.58
CA ALA A 204 -0.33 -4.98 20.54
C ALA A 204 -0.78 -6.43 20.26
N GLN A 205 -2.07 -6.62 19.97
CA GLN A 205 -2.62 -7.95 19.66
C GLN A 205 -2.15 -8.48 18.31
N SER A 206 -2.04 -7.62 17.30
CA SER A 206 -1.46 -7.98 16.01
C SER A 206 -0.01 -8.46 16.19
N TRP A 207 0.81 -7.67 16.88
CA TRP A 207 2.18 -8.03 17.21
C TRP A 207 2.28 -9.35 17.99
N GLN A 208 1.35 -9.59 18.92
CA GLN A 208 1.28 -10.85 19.67
C GLN A 208 0.99 -12.07 18.77
N ARG A 209 0.07 -11.95 17.81
CA ARG A 209 -0.23 -13.03 16.84
C ARG A 209 0.95 -13.28 15.91
N LEU A 210 1.53 -12.22 15.38
CA LEU A 210 2.71 -12.24 14.52
C LEU A 210 3.89 -12.95 15.19
N ARG A 211 4.12 -12.65 16.47
CA ARG A 211 5.17 -13.31 17.25
C ARG A 211 4.85 -14.76 17.58
N LYS A 212 3.63 -15.08 18.00
CA LYS A 212 3.22 -16.45 18.34
C LYS A 212 3.18 -17.36 17.11
N GLY A 213 3.07 -16.81 15.91
CA GLY A 213 2.93 -17.57 14.66
C GLY A 213 1.61 -18.32 14.55
N LYS A 214 0.63 -18.02 15.43
CA LYS A 214 -0.68 -18.69 15.48
C LYS A 214 -1.78 -17.68 15.20
N ASN A 215 -2.78 -18.09 14.42
CA ASN A 215 -3.93 -17.28 14.04
C ASN A 215 -3.57 -15.93 13.40
N ILE A 216 -2.46 -15.88 12.63
CA ILE A 216 -2.03 -14.66 11.94
C ILE A 216 -3.13 -14.27 10.94
N LYS A 217 -3.64 -13.05 11.05
CA LYS A 217 -4.65 -12.52 10.15
C LYS A 217 -3.97 -11.79 9.00
N SER A 218 -4.62 -11.77 7.84
CA SER A 218 -4.19 -10.97 6.68
C SER A 218 -3.91 -9.51 7.08
N MET A 219 -4.73 -8.98 7.98
CA MET A 219 -4.60 -7.61 8.49
C MET A 219 -3.34 -7.37 9.33
N ASP A 220 -2.80 -8.40 9.98
CA ASP A 220 -1.57 -8.27 10.77
C ASP A 220 -0.37 -8.02 9.84
N VAL A 221 -0.37 -8.68 8.67
CA VAL A 221 0.63 -8.48 7.61
C VAL A 221 0.47 -7.12 6.94
N ILE A 222 -0.76 -6.67 6.72
CA ILE A 222 -1.04 -5.33 6.15
C ILE A 222 -0.52 -4.23 7.08
N MET A 223 -0.73 -4.37 8.40
CA MET A 223 -0.15 -3.46 9.39
C MET A 223 1.37 -3.40 9.24
N LEU A 224 2.07 -4.55 9.20
CA LEU A 224 3.52 -4.56 9.01
C LEU A 224 3.98 -3.85 7.73
N LYS A 225 3.28 -4.05 6.61
CA LYS A 225 3.61 -3.37 5.35
C LYS A 225 3.42 -1.85 5.44
N HIS A 226 2.35 -1.40 6.10
CA HIS A 226 2.02 0.01 6.29
C HIS A 226 3.10 0.72 7.11
N GLU A 227 3.37 0.24 8.32
CA GLU A 227 4.35 0.83 9.23
C GLU A 227 5.77 0.84 8.60
N ALA A 228 6.13 -0.23 7.85
CA ALA A 228 7.42 -0.31 7.17
C ALA A 228 7.56 0.75 6.07
N LEU A 229 6.47 1.03 5.35
CA LEU A 229 6.43 2.02 4.28
C LEU A 229 6.49 3.43 4.85
N GLU A 230 5.75 3.71 5.92
CA GLU A 230 5.78 5.00 6.62
C GLU A 230 7.19 5.33 7.08
N HIS A 231 7.81 4.41 7.81
CA HIS A 231 9.18 4.57 8.26
C HIS A 231 10.15 4.83 7.09
N PHE A 232 9.97 4.13 5.97
CA PHE A 232 10.79 4.33 4.79
C PHE A 232 10.59 5.71 4.16
N LEU A 233 9.35 6.17 4.04
CA LEU A 233 9.02 7.47 3.47
C LEU A 233 9.58 8.61 4.32
N MET A 234 9.46 8.50 5.64
CA MET A 234 10.02 9.46 6.59
C MET A 234 11.54 9.56 6.44
N ASN A 235 12.25 8.44 6.45
CA ASN A 235 13.71 8.46 6.43
C ASN A 235 14.29 8.81 5.07
N LYS A 236 13.66 8.38 3.97
CA LYS A 236 14.18 8.60 2.62
C LYS A 236 13.89 10.01 2.10
N TYR A 237 12.70 10.54 2.40
CA TYR A 237 12.23 11.83 1.87
C TYR A 237 12.17 12.92 2.95
N ASN A 238 12.64 12.63 4.16
CA ASN A 238 12.66 13.54 5.30
C ASN A 238 11.28 14.15 5.63
N LEU A 239 10.23 13.35 5.38
CA LEU A 239 8.83 13.75 5.55
C LEU A 239 8.44 13.73 7.02
N SER A 240 7.51 14.61 7.39
CA SER A 240 6.85 14.51 8.69
C SER A 240 6.06 13.21 8.79
N TYR A 241 5.79 12.76 10.01
CA TYR A 241 4.93 11.58 10.24
C TYR A 241 3.58 11.72 9.53
N LYS A 242 2.94 12.89 9.65
CA LYS A 242 1.63 13.15 9.01
C LYS A 242 1.69 13.00 7.50
N GLU A 243 2.73 13.51 6.85
CA GLU A 243 2.90 13.41 5.39
C GLU A 243 3.21 11.97 4.96
N ALA A 244 4.11 11.30 5.68
CA ALA A 244 4.44 9.90 5.42
C ALA A 244 3.23 8.98 5.61
N HIS A 245 2.37 9.27 6.60
CA HIS A 245 1.12 8.57 6.86
C HIS A 245 0.12 8.74 5.71
N ILE A 246 -0.13 9.98 5.28
CA ILE A 246 -1.03 10.24 4.14
C ILE A 246 -0.52 9.54 2.87
N LEU A 247 0.80 9.48 2.66
CA LEU A 247 1.40 8.81 1.52
C LEU A 247 1.42 7.30 1.65
N SER A 248 1.63 6.75 2.84
CA SER A 248 1.58 5.31 3.09
C SER A 248 0.16 4.79 2.95
N GLU A 249 -0.86 5.55 3.36
CA GLU A 249 -2.26 5.24 3.09
C GLU A 249 -2.50 5.18 1.59
N LYS A 250 -2.06 6.20 0.84
CA LYS A 250 -2.16 6.25 -0.63
C LYS A 250 -1.40 5.13 -1.36
N ASN A 251 -0.34 4.56 -0.75
CA ASN A 251 0.54 3.56 -1.37
C ASN A 251 0.43 2.14 -0.79
N THR A 252 -0.16 1.93 0.38
CA THR A 252 -0.60 0.60 0.84
C THR A 252 -1.87 0.17 0.12
N ILE A 253 -2.57 1.15 -0.45
CA ILE A 253 -3.56 1.00 -1.51
C ILE A 253 -2.95 0.40 -2.79
N THR A 254 -1.61 0.37 -2.94
CA THR A 254 -0.90 -0.02 -4.17
C THR A 254 0.04 -1.21 -4.08
N ALA A 255 0.00 -1.98 -2.99
CA ALA A 255 0.86 -3.15 -2.78
C ALA A 255 0.08 -4.46 -2.56
N HIS A 256 -0.74 -4.81 -3.54
CA HIS A 256 -0.82 -6.19 -3.97
C HIS A 256 -0.28 -6.20 -5.40
#